data_AF-A0A0J6BHB5-F1
#
_entry.id   AF-A0A0J6BHB5-F1
#
_cell.length_a   1.000
_cell.length_b   1.000
_cell.length_c   1.000
_cell.angle_alpha   90.00
_cell.angle_beta   90.00
_cell.angle_gamma   90.00
#
_symmetry.space_group_name_H-M   'P 1'
#
loop_
_entity.id
_entity.type
_entity.pdbx_description
1 polymer ?
#
loop_
_entity_poly.entity_id
_entity_poly.type
_entity_poly.pdbx_seq_one_letter_code
_entity_poly.pdbx_strand_id
1 'polypeptide(L)' 'MATPQGPVCEIRLLMVHRYEPGTRKSGSVPCAVEHVGRRGKPVKKMRLIPAEKAFALARKLQGTPGCTVSVC' A
#
# COMPACT_ATOMS: atom_id res chain seq x y z
N MET A 1 28.13 -22.29 9.19
CA MET A 1 27.15 -21.79 8.21
C MET A 1 26.31 -20.73 8.89
N ALA A 2 26.17 -19.53 8.32
CA ALA A 2 25.31 -18.50 8.90
C ALA A 2 23.85 -18.96 8.79
N THR A 3 23.12 -18.96 9.91
CA THR A 3 21.69 -19.25 9.94
C THR A 3 20.96 -18.20 9.09
N PRO A 4 20.11 -18.59 8.13
CA PRO A 4 19.33 -17.62 7.37
C PRO A 4 18.39 -16.90 8.34
N GLN A 5 18.72 -15.64 8.63
CA GLN A 5 17.90 -14.79 9.48
C GLN A 5 16.82 -14.16 8.61
N GLY A 6 15.59 -14.65 8.78
CA GLY A 6 14.42 -14.01 8.19
C GLY A 6 14.23 -12.59 8.71
N PRO A 7 13.36 -11.79 8.08
CA PRO A 7 13.03 -10.47 8.59
C PRO A 7 12.47 -10.61 10.02
N VAL A 8 12.88 -9.69 10.90
CA VAL A 8 12.46 -9.67 12.33
C VAL A 8 10.95 -9.50 12.51
N CYS A 9 10.25 -9.08 11.45
CA CYS A 9 8.80 -8.94 11.42
C CYS A 9 8.27 -9.31 10.04
N GLU A 10 6.97 -9.59 9.99
CA GLU A 10 6.26 -9.77 8.73
C GLU A 10 6.34 -8.47 7.90
N ILE A 11 6.62 -8.62 6.60
CA ILE A 11 6.75 -7.52 5.66
C ILE A 11 5.65 -7.58 4.62
N ARG A 12 5.11 -6.41 4.29
CA ARG A 12 4.00 -6.21 3.35
C ARG A 12 4.30 -5.08 2.39
N LEU A 13 3.53 -5.05 1.30
CA LEU A 13 3.48 -3.98 0.31
C LEU A 13 2.22 -3.16 0.52
N LEU A 14 2.33 -1.85 0.36
CA LEU A 14 1.20 -0.93 0.44
C LEU A 14 1.02 -0.21 -0.88
N MET A 15 -0.17 -0.35 -1.47
CA MET A 15 -0.53 0.22 -2.77
C MET A 15 -1.81 1.04 -2.64
N VAL A 16 -1.84 2.20 -3.28
CA VAL A 16 -3.02 3.06 -3.37
C VAL A 16 -3.47 3.08 -4.82
N HIS A 17 -4.71 2.66 -5.05
CA HIS A 17 -5.36 2.71 -6.35
C HIS A 17 -6.24 3.96 -6.39
N ARG A 18 -6.01 4.84 -7.36
CA ARG A 18 -6.82 6.05 -7.58
C ARG A 18 -7.76 5.83 -8.76
N TYR A 19 -8.95 6.40 -8.64
CA TYR A 19 -10.02 6.31 -9.64
C TYR A 19 -10.45 7.72 -10.03
N GLU A 20 -10.98 7.83 -11.25
CA GLU A 20 -11.57 9.08 -11.72
C GLU A 20 -12.77 9.47 -10.83
N PRO A 21 -12.95 10.77 -10.54
CA PRO A 21 -14.10 11.26 -9.79
C PRO A 21 -15.42 10.76 -10.39
N GLY A 22 -16.35 10.33 -9.54
CA GLY A 22 -17.65 9.79 -9.97
C GLY A 22 -17.63 8.34 -10.46
N THR A 23 -16.46 7.69 -10.56
CA THR A 23 -16.39 6.28 -10.96
C THR A 23 -16.73 5.34 -9.82
N ARG A 24 -17.55 4.33 -10.08
CA ARG A 24 -17.80 3.24 -9.12
C ARG A 24 -16.52 2.42 -8.95
N LYS A 25 -15.92 2.44 -7.76
CA LYS A 25 -14.62 1.79 -7.45
C LYS A 25 -14.62 0.26 -7.65
N SER A 26 -15.75 -0.39 -7.41
CA SER A 26 -15.87 -1.84 -7.55
C SER A 26 -15.96 -2.23 -9.02
N GLY A 27 -15.06 -3.11 -9.47
CA GLY A 27 -15.01 -3.58 -10.85
C GLY A 27 -14.42 -2.60 -11.86
N SER A 28 -14.00 -1.40 -11.43
CA SER A 28 -13.31 -0.43 -12.29
C SER A 28 -11.80 -0.60 -12.26
N VAL A 29 -11.18 -0.23 -13.38
CA VAL A 29 -9.72 -0.16 -13.50
C VAL A 29 -9.26 1.18 -12.90
N PRO A 30 -8.29 1.17 -11.98
CA PRO A 30 -7.75 2.41 -11.44
C PRO A 30 -6.99 3.20 -12.50
N CYS A 31 -7.13 4.51 -12.51
CA CYS A 31 -6.39 5.40 -13.41
C CYS A 31 -4.91 5.50 -13.03
N ALA A 32 -4.59 5.33 -11.74
CA ALA A 32 -3.22 5.31 -11.25
C ALA A 32 -3.06 4.35 -10.07
N VAL A 33 -1.88 3.73 -9.98
CA VAL A 33 -1.48 2.88 -8.85
C VAL A 33 -0.18 3.42 -8.27
N GLU A 34 -0.22 3.83 -7.01
CA GLU A 34 0.93 4.39 -6.30
C GLU A 34 1.44 3.41 -5.25
N HIS A 35 2.75 3.17 -5.25
CA HIS A 35 3.40 2.46 -4.17
C HIS A 35 3.68 3.42 -3.02
N VAL A 36 3.38 3.01 -1.80
CA VAL A 36 3.64 3.81 -0.60
C VAL A 36 4.84 3.24 0.13
N GLY A 37 5.74 4.10 0.60
CA GLY A 37 6.91 3.70 1.39
C GLY A 37 6.65 3.72 2.91
N ARG A 38 7.65 3.29 3.70
CA ARG A 38 7.59 3.26 5.18
C ARG A 38 7.22 4.60 5.85
N ARG A 39 7.39 5.73 5.14
CA ARG A 39 7.02 7.08 5.61
C ARG A 39 5.58 7.50 5.27
N GLY A 40 4.80 6.64 4.60
CA GLY A 40 3.45 6.99 4.14
C GLY A 40 3.42 7.91 2.92
N LYS A 41 4.56 8.09 2.23
CA LYS A 41 4.65 8.90 1.01
C LYS A 41 4.70 8.01 -0.23
N PRO A 42 4.17 8.48 -1.37
CA PRO A 42 4.36 7.82 -2.66
C PRO A 42 5.84 7.63 -2.98
N VAL A 43 6.19 6.46 -3.50
CA VAL A 43 7.55 6.12 -3.92
C VAL A 43 7.53 5.57 -5.35
N LYS A 44 8.55 5.95 -6.13
CA LYS A 44 8.67 5.50 -7.53
C LYS A 44 8.93 3.99 -7.66
N LYS A 45 9.67 3.42 -6.70
CA LYS A 45 9.99 1.99 -6.65
C LYS A 45 9.24 1.34 -5.50
N MET A 46 8.75 0.12 -5.72
CA MET A 46 8.11 -0.72 -4.71
C MET A 46 9.02 -0.90 -3.50
N ARG A 47 8.46 -0.81 -2.28
CA ARG A 47 9.21 -0.99 -1.03
C ARG A 47 8.43 -1.86 -0.05
N LEU A 48 9.14 -2.80 0.55
CA LEU A 48 8.63 -3.63 1.65
C LEU A 48 8.56 -2.79 2.93
N ILE A 49 7.49 -2.95 3.68
CA ILE A 49 7.19 -2.23 4.93
C ILE A 49 6.83 -3.26 6.00
N PRO A 50 7.22 -3.06 7.27
CA PRO A 50 6.68 -3.86 8.37
C PRO A 50 5.14 -3.89 8.34
N ALA A 51 4.56 -5.08 8.48
CA ALA A 51 3.13 -5.32 8.31
C ALA A 51 2.27 -4.39 9.17
N GLU A 52 2.60 -4.26 10.46
CA GLU A 52 1.91 -3.37 11.40
C GLU A 52 1.83 -1.93 10.86
N LYS A 53 2.93 -1.44 10.30
CA LYS A 53 3.00 -0.09 9.75
C LYS A 53 2.25 0.03 8.42
N ALA A 54 2.29 -1.00 7.57
CA ALA A 54 1.52 -1.04 6.33
C ALA A 54 0.01 -0.96 6.63
N PHE A 55 -0.49 -1.74 7.59
CA PHE A 55 -1.89 -1.70 8.01
C PHE A 55 -2.28 -0.37 8.65
N ALA A 56 -1.43 0.20 9.50
CA ALA A 56 -1.68 1.51 10.10
C ALA A 56 -1.79 2.63 9.06
N LEU A 57 -0.92 2.61 8.03
CA LEU A 57 -0.99 3.55 6.90
C LEU A 57 -2.21 3.28 6.02
N ALA A 58 -2.54 2.02 5.77
CA ALA A 58 -3.70 1.65 4.96
C ALA A 58 -5.00 2.17 5.57
N ARG A 59 -5.19 2.01 6.89
CA ARG A 59 -6.36 2.55 7.61
C ARG A 59 -6.49 4.07 7.47
N LYS A 60 -5.37 4.80 7.50
CA LYS A 60 -5.37 6.26 7.30
C LYS A 60 -5.76 6.64 5.88
N LEU A 61 -5.28 5.89 4.89
CA LEU A 61 -5.52 6.18 3.47
C LEU A 61 -6.91 5.74 3.00
N GLN A 62 -7.50 4.71 3.62
CA GLN A 62 -8.83 4.21 3.27
C GLN A 62 -9.94 5.27 3.39
N GLY A 63 -9.77 6.27 4.27
CA GLY A 63 -10.70 7.39 4.41
C GLY A 63 -10.63 8.43 3.27
N THR A 64 -9.71 8.27 2.32
CA THR A 64 -9.54 9.25 1.23
C THR A 64 -10.56 9.01 0.11
N PRO A 65 -11.31 10.05 -0.33
CA PRO A 65 -12.24 9.93 -1.45
C PRO A 65 -11.53 9.50 -2.74
N GLY A 66 -12.21 8.74 -3.60
CA GLY A 66 -11.66 8.38 -4.92
C GLY A 66 -10.51 7.36 -4.92
N CYS A 67 -10.13 6.77 -3.77
CA CYS A 67 -9.12 5.71 -3.75
C CYS A 67 -9.58 4.40 -3.07
N THR A 68 -8.89 3.32 -3.39
CA THR A 68 -8.86 2.07 -2.62
C THR A 68 -7.41 1.76 -2.24
N VAL A 69 -7.23 0.95 -1.21
CA VAL A 69 -5.91 0.64 -0.65
C VAL A 69 -5.76 -0.87 -0.55
N SER A 70 -4.62 -1.37 -0.98
CA SER A 70 -4.27 -2.79 -0.95
C SER A 70 -3.03 -2.99 -0.09
N VAL A 71 -3.09 -3.96 0.82
CA VAL A 71 -1.94 -4.46 1.58
C VAL A 71 -1.69 -5.89 1.13
N CYS A 72 -0.54 -6.14 0.50
CA CYS A 72 -0.14 -7.43 -0.05
C CYS A 72 1.02 -8.03 0.75
#